data_AF-A0A2D4M9B6-F1
#
_entry.id   AF-A0A2D4M9B6-F1
#
_cell.length_a   1.000
_cell.length_b   1.000
_cell.length_c   1.000
_cell.angle_alpha   90.00
_cell.angle_beta   90.00
_cell.angle_gamma   90.00
#
_symmetry.space_group_name_H-M   'P 1'
#
loop_
_entity.id
_entity.type
_entity.pdbx_description
1 polymer ?
#
loop_
_entity_poly.entity_id
_entity_poly.type
_entity_poly.pdbx_seq_one_letter_code
_entity_poly.pdbx_strand_id
1 'polypeptide(L)'
;MVVAPELFSPEHAWKALETLEKKLLGPLGMKTLDPDDMVYCGVYDNALDNDNYNVSKGFNYHQGPEWLWPIGYFLRAKLYFSKLIGPEIYAKTVFLIKNVLSRHYIHLERSPWKGLPELTNENGQYCPFSCETQAWSIAVVLEVLYDL
;
A
#
# COMPACT_ATOMS: atom_id res chain seq x y z
N MET A 1 7.91 10.70 -6.29
CA MET A 1 6.92 11.70 -5.84
C MET A 1 7.25 12.27 -4.47
N VAL A 2 7.43 11.46 -3.41
CA VAL A 2 7.73 11.97 -2.05
C VAL A 2 9.11 12.65 -1.94
N VAL A 3 10.15 12.03 -2.50
CA VAL A 3 11.56 12.46 -2.28
C VAL A 3 11.95 13.68 -3.14
N ALA A 4 11.39 13.80 -4.33
CA ALA A 4 11.68 14.87 -5.30
C ALA A 4 10.36 15.31 -5.98
N PRO A 5 9.45 15.97 -5.25
CA PRO A 5 8.15 16.38 -5.79
C PRO A 5 8.25 17.41 -6.93
N GLU A 6 9.33 18.18 -7.00
CA GLU A 6 9.61 19.19 -8.03
C GLU A 6 9.76 18.62 -9.44
N LEU A 7 9.97 17.31 -9.57
CA LEU A 7 10.02 16.62 -10.87
C LEU A 7 8.63 16.43 -11.52
N PHE A 8 7.55 16.80 -10.82
CA PHE A 8 6.18 16.50 -11.24
C PHE A 8 5.36 17.78 -11.43
N SER A 9 4.58 17.85 -12.51
CA SER A 9 3.43 18.77 -12.56
C SER A 9 2.41 18.30 -11.51
N PRO A 10 1.90 19.20 -10.65
CA PRO A 10 0.94 18.83 -9.62
C PRO A 10 -0.31 18.12 -10.16
N GLU A 11 -0.83 18.58 -11.29
CA GLU A 11 -2.05 18.05 -11.92
C GLU A 11 -1.84 16.63 -12.44
N HIS A 12 -0.69 16.37 -13.07
CA HIS A 12 -0.33 15.03 -13.54
C HIS A 12 -0.08 14.06 -12.37
N ALA A 13 0.64 14.52 -11.33
CA ALA A 13 0.86 13.72 -10.14
C ALA A 13 -0.45 13.37 -9.44
N TRP A 14 -1.35 14.35 -9.28
CA TRP A 14 -2.65 14.14 -8.66
C TRP A 14 -3.48 13.11 -9.41
N LYS A 15 -3.58 13.24 -10.74
CA LYS A 15 -4.32 12.29 -11.58
C LYS A 15 -3.76 10.86 -11.48
N ALA A 16 -2.43 10.71 -11.46
CA ALA A 16 -1.81 9.41 -11.27
C ALA A 16 -2.11 8.81 -9.89
N LEU A 17 -2.03 9.63 -8.83
CA LEU A 17 -2.33 9.22 -7.46
C LEU A 17 -3.81 8.86 -7.27
N GLU A 18 -4.74 9.48 -7.99
CA GLU A 18 -6.15 9.06 -8.02
C GLU A 18 -6.33 7.69 -8.68
N THR A 19 -5.59 7.39 -9.74
CA THR A 19 -5.58 6.06 -10.35
C THR A 19 -5.01 5.02 -9.39
N LEU A 20 -3.88 5.31 -8.73
CA LEU A 20 -3.29 4.43 -7.73
C LEU A 20 -4.26 4.14 -6.57
N GLU A 21 -4.97 5.17 -6.09
CA GLU A 21 -5.99 4.98 -5.05
C GLU A 21 -7.08 4.00 -5.51
N LYS A 22 -7.58 4.14 -6.74
CA LYS A 22 -8.67 3.31 -7.25
C LYS A 22 -8.24 1.87 -7.56
N LYS A 23 -7.01 1.71 -8.04
CA LYS A 23 -6.52 0.43 -8.59
C LYS A 23 -5.71 -0.38 -7.59
N LEU A 24 -4.83 0.28 -6.84
CA LEU A 24 -3.79 -0.40 -6.07
C LEU A 24 -3.98 -0.32 -4.56
N LEU A 25 -4.80 0.61 -4.05
CA LEU A 25 -5.02 0.70 -2.61
C LEU A 25 -5.80 -0.51 -2.09
N GLY A 26 -5.14 -1.32 -1.25
CA GLY A 26 -5.76 -2.41 -0.49
C GLY A 26 -6.27 -1.96 0.89
N PRO A 27 -6.78 -2.90 1.70
CA PRO A 27 -7.19 -2.63 3.07
C PRO A 27 -6.06 -2.20 4.00
N LEU A 28 -4.89 -2.84 3.87
CA LEU A 28 -3.68 -2.52 4.64
C LEU A 28 -2.53 -2.12 3.72
N GLY A 29 -2.23 -2.95 2.72
CA GLY A 29 -1.15 -2.69 1.77
C GLY A 29 -1.58 -2.07 0.45
N MET A 30 -0.61 -1.90 -0.43
CA MET A 30 -0.77 -1.54 -1.84
C MET A 30 -0.53 -2.78 -2.69
N LYS A 31 -1.47 -3.10 -3.59
CA LYS A 31 -1.28 -4.13 -4.62
C LYS A 31 -0.06 -3.77 -5.45
N THR A 32 0.79 -4.77 -5.68
CA THR A 32 2.06 -4.61 -6.40
C THR A 32 1.89 -4.55 -7.92
N LEU A 33 0.74 -4.97 -8.44
CA LEU A 33 0.38 -4.90 -9.85
C LEU A 33 -1.10 -4.51 -10.00
N ASP A 34 -1.47 -3.89 -11.13
CA ASP A 34 -2.87 -3.59 -11.46
C ASP A 34 -3.66 -4.90 -11.61
N PRO A 35 -4.81 -5.07 -10.94
CA PRO A 35 -5.68 -6.23 -11.11
C PRO A 35 -6.16 -6.50 -12.54
N ASP A 36 -6.13 -5.50 -13.43
CA ASP A 36 -6.49 -5.67 -14.84
C ASP A 36 -5.36 -6.32 -15.67
N ASP A 37 -4.15 -6.43 -15.13
CA ASP A 37 -3.02 -7.07 -15.82
C ASP A 37 -3.21 -8.59 -15.89
N MET A 38 -2.90 -9.18 -17.05
CA MET A 38 -3.04 -10.62 -17.31
C MET A 38 -2.18 -11.50 -16.38
N VAL A 39 -1.12 -10.95 -15.77
CA VAL A 39 -0.25 -11.68 -14.84
C VAL A 39 -0.49 -11.32 -13.37
N TYR A 40 -1.56 -10.59 -13.05
CA TYR A 40 -1.94 -10.33 -11.66
C TYR A 40 -2.30 -11.63 -10.91
N CYS A 41 -1.58 -11.89 -9.82
CA CYS A 41 -1.70 -13.06 -8.95
C CYS A 41 -1.60 -12.61 -7.47
N GLY A 42 -2.73 -12.18 -6.89
CA GLY A 42 -2.78 -11.56 -5.56
C GLY A 42 -2.56 -12.47 -4.34
N VAL A 43 -2.46 -13.79 -4.51
CA VAL A 43 -2.31 -14.76 -3.42
C VAL A 43 -0.91 -15.37 -3.45
N TYR A 44 -0.04 -14.95 -2.52
CA TYR A 44 1.31 -15.48 -2.39
C TYR A 44 1.32 -16.78 -1.56
N ASP A 45 1.88 -17.83 -2.16
CA ASP A 45 2.18 -19.11 -1.51
C ASP A 45 3.60 -19.54 -1.90
N ASN A 46 4.53 -19.45 -0.96
CA ASN A 46 5.94 -19.80 -1.21
C ASN A 46 6.19 -21.31 -1.25
N ALA A 47 5.26 -22.11 -0.72
CA ALA A 47 5.35 -23.56 -0.71
C ALA A 47 4.75 -24.19 -1.97
N LEU A 48 3.97 -23.44 -2.74
CA LEU A 48 3.30 -23.91 -3.94
C LEU A 48 4.30 -24.47 -4.96
N ASP A 49 4.23 -25.77 -5.22
CA ASP A 49 5.10 -26.48 -6.15
C ASP A 49 4.27 -27.05 -7.29
N ASN A 50 4.17 -26.31 -8.40
CA ASN A 50 3.40 -26.71 -9.56
C ASN A 50 4.02 -26.18 -10.87
N ASP A 51 3.40 -26.51 -12.00
CA ASP A 51 3.85 -26.11 -13.33
C ASP A 51 3.39 -24.70 -13.75
N ASN A 52 2.65 -23.97 -12.90
CA ASN A 52 2.22 -22.62 -13.20
C ASN A 52 3.34 -21.61 -12.86
N TYR A 53 4.05 -21.19 -13.90
CA TYR A 53 5.14 -20.22 -13.81
C TYR A 53 4.81 -18.96 -13.00
N ASN A 54 3.58 -18.45 -13.07
CA ASN A 54 3.23 -17.19 -12.42
C ASN A 54 3.22 -17.28 -10.88
N VAL A 55 3.07 -18.47 -10.31
CA VAL A 55 2.86 -18.64 -8.85
C VAL A 55 3.77 -19.69 -8.21
N SER A 56 4.35 -20.60 -8.99
CA SER A 56 5.19 -21.67 -8.48
C SER A 56 6.38 -21.10 -7.71
N LYS A 57 6.66 -21.66 -6.53
CA LYS A 57 7.70 -21.25 -5.59
C LYS A 57 7.68 -19.76 -5.28
N GLY A 58 6.48 -19.17 -5.21
CA GLY A 58 6.31 -17.79 -4.81
C GLY A 58 6.69 -16.77 -5.88
N PHE A 59 6.70 -17.15 -7.17
CA PHE A 59 7.06 -16.24 -8.27
C PHE A 59 6.25 -14.93 -8.27
N ASN A 60 5.01 -14.96 -7.76
CA ASN A 60 4.12 -13.81 -7.65
C ASN A 60 4.36 -12.90 -6.43
N TYR A 61 5.46 -13.03 -5.69
CA TYR A 61 5.75 -12.22 -4.48
C TYR A 61 5.56 -10.70 -4.69
N HIS A 62 5.79 -10.21 -5.91
CA HIS A 62 5.59 -8.82 -6.32
C HIS A 62 4.62 -8.64 -7.52
N GLN A 63 3.70 -9.58 -7.74
CA GLN A 63 2.76 -9.57 -8.87
C GLN A 63 1.30 -9.55 -8.43
N GLY A 64 0.97 -8.75 -7.42
CA GLY A 64 -0.40 -8.65 -6.90
C GLY A 64 -0.52 -8.56 -5.38
N PRO A 65 0.25 -9.33 -4.58
CA PRO A 65 0.19 -9.25 -3.13
C PRO A 65 0.34 -7.81 -2.65
N GLU A 66 -0.34 -7.51 -1.54
CA GLU A 66 -0.51 -6.16 -1.03
C GLU A 66 0.61 -5.85 -0.03
N TRP A 67 1.60 -5.09 -0.45
CA TRP A 67 2.74 -4.71 0.38
C TRP A 67 2.42 -3.50 1.24
N LEU A 68 2.85 -3.50 2.51
CA LEU A 68 2.47 -2.42 3.42
C LEU A 68 3.37 -1.18 3.25
N TRP A 69 4.68 -1.30 3.14
CA TRP A 69 5.56 -0.12 3.07
C TRP A 69 5.23 0.89 1.95
N PRO A 70 4.75 0.50 0.75
CA PRO A 70 4.37 1.48 -0.28
C PRO A 70 3.17 2.35 0.14
N ILE A 71 2.38 1.93 1.14
CA ILE A 71 1.23 2.71 1.62
C ILE A 71 1.66 4.09 2.09
N GLY A 72 2.75 4.19 2.86
CA GLY A 72 3.16 5.49 3.39
C GLY A 72 3.70 6.38 2.27
N TYR A 73 4.45 5.84 1.31
CA TYR A 73 4.86 6.63 0.14
C TYR A 73 3.67 7.17 -0.65
N PHE A 74 2.64 6.33 -0.85
CA PHE A 74 1.40 6.74 -1.51
C PHE A 74 0.68 7.85 -0.72
N LEU A 75 0.45 7.66 0.58
CA LEU A 75 -0.27 8.61 1.42
C LEU A 75 0.47 9.94 1.58
N ARG A 76 1.80 9.90 1.78
CA ARG A 76 2.65 11.11 1.87
C ARG A 76 2.65 11.90 0.56
N ALA A 77 2.77 11.22 -0.58
CA ALA A 77 2.68 11.87 -1.88
C ALA A 77 1.29 12.51 -2.07
N LYS A 78 0.22 11.79 -1.74
CA LYS A 78 -1.14 12.29 -1.83
C LYS A 78 -1.37 13.50 -0.93
N LEU A 79 -0.88 13.47 0.30
CA LEU A 79 -0.92 14.60 1.23
C LEU A 79 -0.21 15.83 0.67
N TYR A 80 1.01 15.64 0.16
CA TYR A 80 1.79 16.73 -0.45
C TYR A 80 1.07 17.37 -1.64
N PHE A 81 0.71 16.57 -2.65
CA PHE A 81 0.11 17.10 -3.88
C PHE A 81 -1.30 17.66 -3.64
N SER A 82 -2.07 17.10 -2.71
CA SER A 82 -3.40 17.65 -2.38
C SER A 82 -3.36 19.11 -1.89
N LYS A 83 -2.29 19.52 -1.18
CA LYS A 83 -2.07 20.92 -0.76
C LYS A 83 -1.92 21.85 -1.97
N LEU A 84 -1.28 21.36 -3.04
CA LEU A 84 -1.03 22.13 -4.27
C LEU A 84 -2.28 22.22 -5.16
N ILE A 85 -3.15 21.20 -5.12
CA ILE A 85 -4.40 21.19 -5.89
C ILE A 85 -5.44 22.13 -5.26
N GLY A 86 -5.61 22.10 -3.94
CA GLY A 86 -6.50 23.06 -3.26
C GLY A 86 -7.04 22.58 -1.92
N PRO A 87 -7.59 23.50 -1.11
CA PRO A 87 -7.96 23.24 0.28
C PRO A 87 -9.06 22.18 0.45
N GLU A 88 -10.03 22.10 -0.48
CA GLU A 88 -11.08 21.08 -0.42
C GLU A 88 -10.52 19.67 -0.65
N ILE A 89 -9.63 19.54 -1.64
CA ILE A 89 -8.96 18.26 -1.97
C ILE A 89 -8.02 17.85 -0.83
N TYR A 90 -7.31 18.81 -0.24
CA TYR A 90 -6.51 18.58 0.96
C TYR A 90 -7.34 18.01 2.11
N ALA A 91 -8.48 18.63 2.43
CA ALA A 91 -9.36 18.16 3.50
C ALA A 91 -9.88 16.73 3.26
N LYS A 92 -10.31 16.42 2.03
CA LYS A 92 -10.71 15.05 1.64
C LYS A 92 -9.56 14.05 1.76
N THR A 93 -8.34 14.47 1.40
CA THR A 93 -7.14 13.63 1.49
C THR A 93 -6.77 13.32 2.94
N VAL A 94 -6.83 14.30 3.84
CA VAL A 94 -6.60 14.08 5.28
C VAL A 94 -7.62 13.08 5.84
N PHE A 95 -8.89 13.18 5.44
CA PHE A 95 -9.91 12.21 5.85
C PHE A 95 -9.61 10.80 5.35
N LEU A 96 -9.23 10.64 4.07
CA LEU A 96 -8.79 9.37 3.51
C LEU A 96 -7.61 8.78 4.29
N ILE A 97 -6.57 9.58 4.55
CA ILE A 97 -5.37 9.14 5.28
C ILE A 97 -5.77 8.62 6.67
N LYS A 98 -6.59 9.37 7.42
CA LYS A 98 -7.07 8.94 8.74
C LYS A 98 -7.84 7.61 8.69
N ASN A 99 -8.66 7.40 7.66
CA ASN A 99 -9.36 6.12 7.46
C ASN A 99 -8.41 4.98 7.11
N VAL A 100 -7.35 5.23 6.34
CA VAL A 100 -6.34 4.21 6.04
C VAL A 100 -5.57 3.86 7.31
N LEU A 101 -5.11 4.86 8.07
CA LEU A 101 -4.36 4.67 9.31
C LEU A 101 -5.19 3.98 10.41
N SER A 102 -6.51 4.22 10.48
CA SER A 102 -7.37 3.55 11.45
C SER A 102 -7.43 2.03 11.22
N ARG A 103 -7.36 1.57 9.96
CA ARG A 103 -7.28 0.13 9.63
C ARG A 103 -5.96 -0.48 10.11
N HIS A 104 -4.85 0.24 9.96
CA HIS A 104 -3.54 -0.18 10.49
C HIS A 104 -3.56 -0.26 12.02
N TYR A 105 -4.16 0.72 12.68
CA TYR A 105 -4.34 0.72 14.14
C TYR A 105 -5.17 -0.48 14.62
N ILE A 106 -6.29 -0.78 13.95
CA ILE A 106 -7.10 -1.97 14.26
C ILE A 106 -6.28 -3.26 14.09
N HIS A 107 -5.47 -3.38 13.03
CA HIS A 107 -4.61 -4.55 12.83
C HIS A 107 -3.57 -4.67 13.96
N LEU A 108 -2.85 -3.59 14.27
CA LEU A 108 -1.87 -3.53 15.35
C LEU A 108 -2.46 -3.97 16.70
N GLU A 109 -3.67 -3.50 17.01
CA GLU A 109 -4.35 -3.83 18.26
C GLU A 109 -4.70 -5.33 18.37
N ARG A 110 -5.10 -5.93 17.25
CA ARG A 110 -5.52 -7.35 17.17
C ARG A 110 -4.34 -8.31 17.00
N SER A 111 -3.23 -7.86 16.42
CA SER A 111 -2.05 -8.68 16.17
C SER A 111 -1.38 -9.08 17.49
N PRO A 112 -1.05 -10.37 17.70
CA PRO A 112 -0.29 -10.80 18.88
C PRO A 112 1.12 -10.22 18.91
N TRP A 113 1.64 -9.81 17.75
CA TRP A 113 2.98 -9.24 17.59
C TRP A 113 3.03 -7.74 17.85
N LYS A 114 1.88 -7.08 17.98
CA LYS A 114 1.77 -5.61 18.06
C LYS A 114 2.55 -4.91 16.93
N GLY A 115 2.56 -5.55 15.77
CA GLY A 115 3.26 -5.11 14.57
C GLY A 115 2.35 -5.04 13.34
N LEU A 116 2.89 -4.49 12.26
CA LEU A 116 2.27 -4.52 10.94
C LEU A 116 3.04 -5.50 10.06
N PRO A 117 2.34 -6.34 9.27
CA PRO A 117 2.99 -7.34 8.46
C PRO A 117 3.78 -6.73 7.31
N GLU A 118 4.64 -7.54 6.70
CA GLU A 118 5.36 -7.18 5.47
C GLU A 118 4.39 -6.98 4.30
N LEU A 119 3.50 -7.95 4.12
CA LEU A 119 2.48 -7.98 3.08
C LEU A 119 1.22 -8.72 3.55
N THR A 120 0.13 -8.48 2.83
CA THR A 120 -1.08 -9.30 2.87
C THR A 120 -1.33 -9.93 1.49
N ASN A 121 -2.09 -11.01 1.46
CA ASN A 121 -2.69 -11.47 0.21
C ASN A 121 -3.79 -10.49 -0.22
N GLU A 122 -4.40 -10.76 -1.37
CA GLU A 122 -5.43 -9.92 -1.96
C GLU A 122 -6.50 -9.48 -0.96
N ASN A 123 -6.91 -8.21 -1.05
CA ASN A 123 -7.97 -7.62 -0.24
C ASN A 123 -7.74 -7.80 1.27
N GLY A 124 -6.48 -7.65 1.72
CA GLY A 124 -6.10 -7.72 3.12
C GLY A 124 -6.17 -9.12 3.74
N GLN A 125 -6.28 -10.18 2.93
CA GLN A 125 -6.26 -11.55 3.43
C GLN A 125 -4.93 -11.88 4.10
N TYR A 126 -4.98 -12.68 5.17
CA TYR A 126 -3.79 -13.15 5.87
C TYR A 126 -2.88 -13.94 4.92
N CYS A 127 -1.59 -13.64 4.96
CA CYS A 127 -0.58 -14.37 4.22
C CYS A 127 0.33 -15.11 5.22
N PRO A 128 0.31 -16.46 5.24
CA PRO A 128 1.09 -17.24 6.20
C PRO A 128 2.60 -17.18 5.98
N PHE A 129 3.05 -16.68 4.82
CA PHE A 129 4.46 -16.53 4.47
C PHE A 129 4.96 -15.08 4.64
N SER A 130 4.11 -14.18 5.13
CA SER A 130 4.47 -12.79 5.42
C SER A 130 5.13 -12.69 6.79
N CYS A 131 6.18 -11.87 6.90
CA CYS A 131 6.66 -11.48 8.23
C CYS A 131 5.58 -10.69 8.96
N GLU A 132 5.19 -11.14 10.16
CA GLU A 132 4.08 -10.55 10.94
C GLU A 132 4.36 -9.15 11.49
N THR A 133 5.64 -8.81 11.64
CA THR A 133 6.07 -7.48 12.07
C THR A 133 7.30 -7.05 11.27
N GLN A 134 7.12 -6.06 10.41
CA GLN A 134 8.17 -5.62 9.52
C GLN A 134 8.51 -4.15 9.71
N ALA A 135 9.82 -3.87 9.86
CA ALA A 135 10.32 -2.55 10.26
C ALA A 135 9.90 -1.45 9.28
N TRP A 136 9.97 -1.71 7.97
CA TRP A 136 9.55 -0.74 6.97
C TRP A 136 8.04 -0.45 6.99
N SER A 137 7.21 -1.42 7.39
CA SER A 137 5.76 -1.28 7.36
C SER A 137 5.29 -0.31 8.43
N ILE A 138 5.89 -0.39 9.62
CA ILE A 138 5.60 0.55 10.70
C ILE A 138 6.29 1.90 10.49
N ALA A 139 7.52 1.93 9.96
CA ALA A 139 8.25 3.17 9.73
C ALA A 139 7.48 4.13 8.81
N VAL A 140 6.94 3.63 7.69
CA VAL A 140 6.22 4.49 6.76
C VAL A 140 4.89 5.03 7.32
N VAL A 141 4.27 4.33 8.27
CA VAL A 141 3.10 4.83 9.00
C VAL A 141 3.49 5.99 9.92
N LEU A 142 4.62 5.87 10.62
CA LEU A 142 5.17 6.96 11.43
C LEU A 142 5.52 8.19 10.59
N GLU A 143 6.09 7.99 9.40
CA GLU A 143 6.38 9.08 8.47
C GLU A 143 5.10 9.81 8.02
N VAL A 144 4.01 9.09 7.72
CA VAL A 144 2.72 9.71 7.38
C VAL A 144 2.18 10.52 8.57
N LEU A 145 2.27 9.98 9.79
CA LEU A 145 1.83 10.68 11.00
C LEU A 145 2.66 11.93 11.29
N TYR A 146 3.95 11.92 10.95
CA TYR A 146 4.83 13.07 11.10
C TYR A 146 4.50 14.20 10.09
N ASP A 147 4.12 13.84 8.86
CA ASP A 147 3.79 14.82 7.81
C ASP A 147 2.38 15.42 7.92
N LEU A 148 1.48 14.76 8.66
CA LEU A 148 0.08 15.18 8.92
C LEU A 148 -0.01 16.39 9.85
#